data_AF-A0A6V7I8H0-F1
#
_entry.id   AF-A0A6V7I8H0-F1
#
_cell.length_a   1.000
_cell.length_b   1.000
_cell.length_c   1.000
_cell.angle_alpha   90.00
_cell.angle_beta   90.00
_cell.angle_gamma   90.00
#
_symmetry.space_group_name_H-M   'P 1'
#
loop_
_entity.id
_entity.type
_entity.pdbx_description
1 polymer ?
#
loop_
_entity_poly.entity_id
_entity_poly.type
_entity_poly.pdbx_seq_one_letter_code
_entity_poly.pdbx_strand_id
1 'polypeptide(L)' 'LGCPEFTDPPSKPTPRLGASKSLFFPDDAIFPGHPRFKTLTRNIRERRGEKVSINLP' A
#
# COMPACT_ATOMS: atom_id res chain seq x y z
N LEU A 1 -1.23 9.22 -8.54
CA LEU A 1 -1.31 8.26 -7.40
C LEU A 1 0.11 8.00 -6.92
N GLY A 2 0.39 8.14 -5.61
CA GLY A 2 1.75 7.94 -5.07
C GLY A 2 2.66 9.18 -5.02
N CYS A 3 2.09 10.38 -5.10
CA CYS A 3 2.77 11.68 -4.93
C CYS A 3 2.35 12.27 -3.57
N PRO A 4 3.08 13.20 -2.92
CA PRO A 4 2.59 13.84 -1.70
C PRO A 4 1.15 14.39 -1.83
N GLU A 5 0.37 14.26 -0.75
CA GLU A 5 -0.99 14.82 -0.62
C GLU A 5 -2.03 14.31 -1.62
N PHE A 6 -1.83 13.12 -2.20
CA PHE A 6 -2.80 12.54 -3.14
C PHE A 6 -4.06 11.91 -2.50
N THR A 7 -4.13 11.84 -1.17
CA THR A 7 -5.27 11.29 -0.42
C THR A 7 -6.01 12.40 0.31
N ASP A 8 -7.32 12.22 0.52
CA ASP A 8 -8.13 13.11 1.35
C ASP A 8 -8.82 12.29 2.46
N PRO A 9 -8.45 12.47 3.74
CA PRO A 9 -7.42 13.37 4.26
C PRO A 9 -5.97 12.96 3.87
N PRO A 10 -4.98 13.87 3.97
CA PRO A 10 -3.59 13.56 3.64
C PRO A 10 -3.01 12.46 4.54
N SER A 11 -2.50 11.38 3.94
CA SER A 11 -1.86 10.26 4.63
C SER A 11 -0.44 10.02 4.11
N LYS A 12 0.43 9.54 5.01
CA LYS A 12 1.85 9.31 4.73
C LYS A 12 2.13 7.83 4.46
N PRO A 13 2.95 7.50 3.46
CA PRO A 13 3.34 6.11 3.20
C PRO A 13 4.13 5.52 4.37
N THR A 14 3.86 4.25 4.69
CA THR A 14 4.50 3.51 5.78
C THR A 14 5.35 2.36 5.22
N PRO A 15 6.56 2.64 4.70
CA PRO A 15 7.35 1.67 3.94
C PRO A 15 7.92 0.52 4.77
N ARG A 16 7.97 0.64 6.11
CA ARG A 16 8.52 -0.39 7.01
C ARG A 16 7.46 -1.25 7.70
N LEU A 17 6.33 -0.65 8.05
CA LEU A 17 5.33 -1.24 8.96
C LEU A 17 3.97 -1.51 8.30
N GLY A 18 3.71 -0.94 7.12
CA GLY A 18 2.40 -1.08 6.46
C GLY A 18 2.14 -2.46 5.84
N ALA A 19 0.86 -2.76 5.60
CA ALA A 19 0.40 -3.90 4.81
C ALA A 19 1.03 -3.93 3.42
N SER A 20 1.08 -2.76 2.75
CA SER A 20 1.69 -2.63 1.43
C SER A 20 3.22 -2.50 1.44
N LYS A 21 3.80 -1.92 2.51
CA LYS A 21 5.21 -1.49 2.57
C LYS A 21 5.65 -0.66 1.35
N SER A 22 4.69 0.06 0.74
CA SER A 22 4.97 0.90 -0.41
C SER A 22 5.76 2.14 0.00
N LEU A 23 6.64 2.59 -0.90
CA LEU A 23 7.39 3.85 -0.73
C LEU A 23 6.50 5.06 -1.05
N PHE A 24 5.46 4.85 -1.84
CA PHE A 24 4.69 5.93 -2.47
C PHE A 24 3.21 5.91 -2.04
N PHE A 25 2.67 4.74 -1.68
CA PHE A 25 1.25 4.55 -1.40
C PHE A 25 1.00 4.32 0.11
N PRO A 26 0.21 5.15 0.81
CA PRO A 26 -0.17 4.94 2.19
C PRO A 26 -1.18 3.82 2.32
N ASP A 27 -1.12 3.10 3.44
CA ASP A 27 -2.08 2.05 3.75
C ASP A 27 -3.49 2.60 4.01
N ASP A 28 -3.63 3.88 4.34
CA ASP A 28 -4.93 4.53 4.51
C ASP A 28 -5.67 4.74 3.18
N ALA A 29 -4.94 4.72 2.06
CA ALA A 29 -5.53 4.67 0.73
C ALA A 29 -6.01 3.27 0.34
N ILE A 30 -5.71 2.23 1.13
CA ILE A 30 -6.37 0.92 1.03
C ILE A 30 -7.72 1.05 1.71
N PHE A 31 -8.80 0.70 0.99
CA PHE A 31 -10.17 0.86 1.47
C PHE A 31 -10.35 0.40 2.94
N PRO A 32 -10.60 1.33 3.89
CA PRO A 32 -10.59 1.01 5.31
C PRO A 32 -11.86 0.31 5.77
N GLY A 33 -12.95 0.40 5.00
CA GLY A 33 -14.26 -0.15 5.36
C GLY A 33 -14.33 -1.68 5.37
N HIS A 34 -13.28 -2.40 4.95
CA HIS A 34 -13.24 -3.86 5.05
C HIS A 34 -11.82 -4.42 5.21
N PRO A 35 -11.54 -5.26 6.24
CA PRO A 35 -10.19 -5.76 6.53
C PRO A 35 -9.59 -6.65 5.43
N ARG A 36 -10.45 -7.29 4.61
CA ARG A 36 -10.05 -8.13 3.46
C ARG A 36 -9.00 -7.47 2.57
N PHE A 37 -9.11 -6.17 2.28
CA PHE A 37 -8.18 -5.52 1.35
C PHE A 37 -6.77 -5.40 1.94
N LYS A 38 -6.66 -5.00 3.22
CA LYS A 38 -5.37 -4.97 3.93
C LYS A 38 -4.75 -6.37 4.03
N THR A 39 -5.56 -7.37 4.36
CA THR A 39 -5.11 -8.77 4.46
C THR A 39 -4.65 -9.33 3.12
N LEU A 40 -5.40 -9.06 2.03
CA LEU A 40 -5.03 -9.49 0.69
C LEU A 40 -3.69 -8.89 0.24
N THR A 41 -3.51 -7.57 0.40
CA THR A 41 -2.26 -6.88 0.07
C THR A 41 -1.07 -7.47 0.85
N ARG A 42 -1.25 -7.70 2.16
CA ARG A 42 -0.23 -8.32 3.01
C ARG A 42 0.10 -9.74 2.55
N ASN A 43 -0.90 -10.58 2.30
CA ASN A 43 -0.72 -11.98 1.92
C ASN A 43 -0.02 -12.13 0.57
N ILE A 44 -0.34 -11.29 -0.42
CA ILE A 44 0.33 -11.30 -1.73
C ILE A 44 1.82 -10.99 -1.57
N ARG A 45 2.15 -9.95 -0.78
CA ARG A 45 3.54 -9.57 -0.50
C ARG A 45 4.29 -10.67 0.26
N GLU A 46 3.69 -11.23 1.30
CA GLU A 46 4.31 -12.29 2.10
C GLU A 46 4.52 -13.56 1.29
N ARG A 47 3.55 -13.95 0.45
CA ARG A 47 3.67 -15.11 -0.45
C ARG A 47 4.76 -14.92 -1.50
N ARG A 48 4.92 -13.70 -2.05
CA ARG A 48 5.99 -13.41 -3.02
C ARG A 48 7.37 -13.30 -2.37
N GLY A 49 7.45 -12.97 -1.08
CA GLY A 49 8.71 -12.61 -0.42
C GLY A 49 9.22 -11.22 -0.78
N GLU A 50 8.59 -10.54 -1.74
CA GLU A 50 8.97 -9.23 -2.23
C GLU A 50 7.74 -8.36 -2.55
N LYS A 51 7.98 -7.07 -2.77
CA LYS A 51 6.91 -6.13 -3.16
C LYS A 51 6.50 -6.38 -4.62
N VAL A 52 5.22 -6.14 -4.92
CA VAL A 52 4.75 -6.15 -6.31
C VAL A 52 5.46 -5.02 -7.06
N SER A 53 6.06 -5.35 -8.21
CA SER A 53 6.76 -4.41 -9.08
C SER A 53 6.03 -4.31 -10.41
N ILE A 54 5.74 -3.09 -10.85
CA ILE A 54 5.08 -2.76 -12.13
C ILE A 54 5.95 -1.71 -12.79
N ASN A 55 6.63 -2.09 -13.88
CA ASN A 55 7.45 -1.18 -14.68
C ASN A 55 6.68 -0.83 -15.95
N LEU A 56 6.32 0.44 -16.11
CA LEU A 56 5.69 0.97 -17.33
C LEU A 56 6.76 1.70 -18.16
N PRO A 57 6.79 1.52 -19.49
CA PRO A 57 7.69 2.25 -20.38
C PRO A 57 7.31 3.72 -20.53
#